data_AF-A0A8J2FDL3-F1
#
_entry.id   AF-A0A8J2FDL3-F1
#
_cell.length_a   1.000
_cell.length_b   1.000
_cell.length_c   1.000
_cell.angle_alpha   90.00
_cell.angle_beta   90.00
_cell.angle_gamma   90.00
#
_symmetry.space_group_name_H-M   'P 1'
#
loop_
_entity.id
_entity.type
_entity.pdbx_description
1 polymer ?
#
loop_
_entity_poly.entity_id
_entity_poly.type
_entity_poly.pdbx_seq_one_letter_code
_entity_poly.pdbx_strand_id
1 'polypeptide(L)'
;MLASLPLLSRQEVQHQCEVKGKKWIIVDNTVLDVAPLINDKDGAHKGGNVFAIGRDNTHLFHELHANLPIMKSAHRPDLPSITAHIFEKVQKHAVGKIGTGSSASTTSDVPLISPSHRFWQPSERRPPFLEKVKTSIGDTNVAAELVANAVAGLTDVQLRAFYAIVGLLTADAAAQPTHWNYKVTYYHRNLKDLNRFETPEFLCPSQNQYYEVPCGSNSCFGDQAFVILESMARCGKLEVDDLVKQHVLAFGPNTSNYGPLGNTNVQSAGDLPIRGPWRHGSLDKFLRNVTILGKKFPTCGSNDGSSDCFIRAVPVVALHAGREDMLEQVAAVVRITQNNALTVAYACAAARILEQIILFGSTGNQAVKHCADALLSTSAGQSRTSQRARASSGLDSEIGEQLVELEEQLSDMPYLDGVRAYSGGQYNAVTVS
;
A
#
# COMPACT_ATOMS: atom_id res chain seq x y z
N MET A 1 -3.94 5.39 23.69
CA MET A 1 -4.44 6.79 23.74
C MET A 1 -3.33 7.73 23.28
N LEU A 2 -3.28 8.09 21.99
CA LEU A 2 -2.61 9.33 21.59
C LEU A 2 -3.64 10.44 21.82
N ALA A 3 -3.60 11.01 23.02
CA ALA A 3 -4.32 12.24 23.28
C ALA A 3 -3.77 13.30 22.32
N SER A 4 -4.64 14.01 21.60
CA SER A 4 -4.27 15.32 21.09
C SER A 4 -3.69 16.08 22.28
N LEU A 5 -2.40 16.43 22.24
CA LEU A 5 -1.82 17.19 23.33
C LEU A 5 -2.66 18.45 23.54
N PRO A 6 -2.95 18.82 24.80
CA PRO A 6 -3.74 20.01 25.06
C PRO A 6 -3.10 21.20 24.35
N LEU A 7 -3.94 22.12 23.87
CA LEU A 7 -3.50 23.46 23.53
C LEU A 7 -2.80 24.02 24.77
N LEU A 8 -1.47 24.08 24.74
CA LEU A 8 -0.68 24.65 25.82
C LEU A 8 -0.34 26.08 25.46
N SER A 9 -0.76 26.99 26.31
CA SER A 9 -0.38 28.39 26.24
C SER A 9 1.12 28.55 26.49
N ARG A 10 1.68 29.69 26.08
CA ARG A 10 3.08 30.04 26.32
C ARG A 10 3.48 29.91 27.79
N GLN A 11 2.63 30.37 28.71
CA GLN A 11 2.92 30.34 30.14
C GLN A 11 2.99 28.90 30.66
N GLU A 12 2.16 28.00 30.14
CA GLU A 12 2.18 26.59 30.51
C GLU A 12 3.42 25.88 29.96
N VAL A 13 3.81 26.13 28.70
CA VAL A 13 5.06 25.58 28.14
C VAL A 13 6.26 26.07 28.94
N GLN A 14 6.31 27.38 29.22
CA GLN A 14 7.40 27.98 29.97
C GLN A 14 7.46 27.43 31.41
N HIS A 15 6.33 27.29 32.09
CA HIS A 15 6.26 26.67 33.40
C HIS A 15 6.74 25.20 33.38
N GLN A 16 6.35 24.43 32.37
CA GLN A 16 6.78 23.02 32.24
C GLN A 16 8.29 22.91 31.97
N CYS A 17 8.87 23.79 31.16
CA CYS A 17 10.30 23.81 30.87
C CYS A 17 11.14 24.37 32.03
N GLU A 18 10.79 25.54 32.56
CA GLU A 18 11.59 26.27 33.55
C GLU A 18 11.40 25.73 34.97
N VAL A 19 10.15 25.41 35.36
CA VAL A 19 9.84 24.97 36.72
C VAL A 19 9.88 23.46 36.84
N LYS A 20 9.38 22.72 35.84
CA LYS A 20 9.33 21.25 35.87
C LYS A 20 10.48 20.56 35.11
N GLY A 21 11.38 21.34 34.52
CA GLY A 21 12.60 20.84 33.87
C GLY A 21 12.34 19.97 32.62
N LYS A 22 11.15 20.06 32.02
CA LYS A 22 10.74 19.28 30.86
C LYS A 22 11.53 19.69 29.61
N LYS A 23 11.94 18.71 28.82
CA LYS A 23 12.67 18.91 27.55
C LYS A 23 12.00 18.06 26.50
N TRP A 24 11.45 18.70 25.48
CA TRP A 24 10.59 18.03 24.50
C TRP A 24 11.20 18.02 23.10
N ILE A 25 10.93 16.94 22.39
CA ILE A 25 11.28 16.75 20.98
C ILE A 25 10.00 16.36 20.24
N ILE A 26 9.77 16.90 19.04
CA ILE A 26 8.59 16.56 18.23
C ILE A 26 8.98 15.73 17.01
N VAL A 27 8.57 14.48 17.00
CA VAL A 27 8.78 13.52 15.89
C VAL A 27 7.43 13.14 15.32
N ASP A 28 7.17 13.37 14.03
CA ASP A 28 5.92 12.98 13.35
C ASP A 28 4.64 13.35 14.14
N ASN A 29 4.54 14.62 14.55
CA ASN A 29 3.45 15.16 15.38
C ASN A 29 3.31 14.52 16.78
N THR A 30 4.30 13.74 17.22
CA THR A 30 4.36 13.17 18.58
C THR A 30 5.36 13.96 19.41
N VAL A 31 4.94 14.45 20.58
CA VAL A 31 5.83 15.16 21.52
C VAL A 31 6.38 14.16 22.53
N LEU A 32 7.69 13.99 22.49
CA LEU A 32 8.43 13.09 23.37
C LEU A 32 9.12 13.88 24.47
N ASP A 33 8.92 13.47 25.73
CA ASP A 33 9.66 14.01 26.88
C ASP A 33 11.00 13.32 27.08
N VAL A 34 12.05 14.03 26.72
CA VAL A 34 13.43 13.56 26.79
C VAL A 34 14.19 14.15 27.98
N ALA A 35 13.54 14.89 28.88
CA ALA A 35 14.16 15.31 30.14
C ALA A 35 14.79 14.14 30.93
N PRO A 36 14.14 12.95 31.03
CA PRO A 36 14.74 11.81 31.71
C PRO A 36 16.04 11.31 31.06
N LEU A 37 16.14 11.39 29.72
CA LEU A 37 17.33 10.98 28.95
C LEU A 37 18.50 11.97 29.12
N ILE A 38 18.21 13.24 29.38
CA ILE A 38 19.22 14.31 29.44
C ILE A 38 19.76 14.50 30.88
N ASN A 39 18.95 14.18 31.88
CA ASN A 39 19.31 14.35 33.28
C ASN A 39 19.96 13.09 33.89
N ASP A 40 20.05 12.00 33.14
CA ASP A 40 20.78 10.80 33.52
C ASP A 40 22.29 11.03 33.34
N LYS A 41 22.96 11.41 34.42
CA LYS A 41 24.41 11.69 34.42
C LYS A 41 25.26 10.42 34.44
N ASP A 42 24.66 9.27 34.74
CA ASP A 42 25.36 8.01 35.02
C ASP A 42 25.22 6.97 33.89
N GLY A 43 24.36 7.22 32.90
CA GLY A 43 24.00 6.29 31.83
C GLY A 43 25.13 5.92 30.85
N ALA A 44 25.95 4.94 31.23
CA ALA A 44 26.96 4.33 30.38
C ALA A 44 26.32 3.44 29.28
N HIS A 45 26.29 3.92 28.04
CA HIS A 45 26.15 3.06 26.86
C HIS A 45 27.54 2.72 26.30
N LYS A 46 28.07 1.53 26.63
CA LYS A 46 29.01 0.82 25.76
C LYS A 46 28.27 -0.41 25.24
N GLY A 47 28.09 -0.44 23.92
CA GLY A 47 27.17 -1.33 23.23
C GLY A 47 27.20 -2.80 23.68
N GLY A 48 26.01 -3.39 23.70
CA GLY A 48 25.83 -4.85 23.66
C GLY A 48 25.01 -5.44 24.79
N ASN A 49 25.05 -4.92 26.02
CA ASN A 49 24.24 -5.44 27.13
C ASN A 49 23.97 -4.35 28.18
N VAL A 50 22.69 -4.15 28.51
CA VAL A 50 22.18 -3.16 29.45
C VAL A 50 22.21 -3.75 30.86
N PHE A 51 23.29 -3.56 31.63
CA PHE A 51 23.24 -3.81 33.08
C PHE A 51 24.05 -2.77 33.87
N ALA A 52 23.28 -1.95 34.63
CA ALA A 52 23.58 -1.04 35.75
C ALA A 52 24.79 -0.09 35.59
N ILE A 53 24.64 1.23 35.73
CA ILE A 53 24.08 2.01 36.85
C ILE A 53 23.39 3.28 36.31
N GLY A 54 22.18 3.60 36.81
CA GLY A 54 21.34 4.73 36.38
C GLY A 54 19.85 4.33 36.29
N ARG A 55 18.93 5.30 36.14
CA ARG A 55 17.51 4.97 35.87
C ARG A 55 17.41 4.34 34.49
N ASP A 56 16.75 3.19 34.38
CA ASP A 56 16.57 2.50 33.10
C ASP A 56 15.65 3.30 32.16
N ASN A 57 16.28 4.08 31.28
CA ASN A 57 15.60 4.84 30.24
C ASN A 57 15.54 4.09 28.89
N THR A 58 15.79 2.77 28.88
CA THR A 58 15.86 1.95 27.66
C THR A 58 14.55 2.00 26.87
N HIS A 59 13.39 2.06 27.55
CA HIS A 59 12.09 2.22 26.89
C HIS A 59 11.95 3.54 26.13
N LEU A 60 12.30 4.69 26.74
CA LEU A 60 12.29 6.00 26.07
C LEU A 60 13.30 6.05 24.91
N PHE A 61 14.44 5.37 25.07
CA PHE A 61 15.43 5.26 24.02
C PHE A 61 14.94 4.41 22.84
N HIS A 62 14.27 3.27 23.12
CA HIS A 62 13.62 2.46 22.10
C HIS A 62 12.49 3.21 21.40
N GLU A 63 11.67 3.95 22.14
CA GLU A 63 10.59 4.77 21.60
C GLU A 63 11.14 5.89 20.69
N LEU A 64 12.21 6.58 21.11
CA LEU A 64 12.91 7.56 20.28
C LEU A 64 13.50 6.91 19.01
N HIS A 65 14.05 5.70 19.12
CA HIS A 65 14.62 4.95 17.99
C HIS A 65 13.57 4.38 17.03
N ALA A 66 12.40 4.00 17.54
CA ALA A 66 11.30 3.51 16.73
C ALA A 66 10.68 4.63 15.89
N ASN A 67 10.67 5.85 16.40
CA ASN A 67 10.08 7.00 15.73
C ASN A 67 11.08 7.81 14.88
N LEU A 68 12.40 7.61 15.03
CA LEU A 68 13.42 8.24 14.18
C LEU A 68 13.97 7.29 13.12
N PRO A 69 14.35 7.78 11.92
CA PRO A 69 14.99 6.95 10.92
C PRO A 69 16.24 6.23 11.47
N ILE A 70 16.37 4.94 11.17
CA ILE A 70 17.51 4.12 11.63
C ILE A 70 18.80 4.63 10.99
N MET A 71 19.68 5.26 11.79
CA MET A 71 21.05 5.53 11.39
C MET A 71 21.90 4.27 11.50
N LYS A 72 22.75 4.01 10.49
CA LYS A 72 23.99 3.23 10.67
C LYS A 72 24.95 4.05 11.53
N SER A 73 24.61 4.24 12.80
CA SER A 73 25.57 4.70 13.78
C SER A 73 26.48 3.52 14.06
N ALA A 74 27.62 3.47 13.36
CA ALA A 74 28.78 2.90 14.02
C ALA A 74 28.94 3.72 15.30
N HIS A 75 28.87 3.06 16.46
CA HIS A 75 29.15 3.67 17.75
C HIS A 75 30.47 4.42 17.58
N ARG A 76 30.45 5.76 17.49
CA ARG A 76 31.69 6.50 17.38
C ARG A 76 32.19 6.74 18.81
N PRO A 77 33.38 6.25 19.19
CA PRO A 77 33.88 6.39 20.55
C PRO A 77 34.16 7.85 20.96
N ASP A 78 34.08 8.79 20.02
CA ASP A 78 34.45 10.20 20.18
C ASP A 78 33.29 11.10 20.63
N LEU A 79 32.05 10.60 20.68
CA LEU A 79 30.92 11.39 21.20
C LEU A 79 30.84 11.24 22.74
N PRO A 80 30.98 12.33 23.51
CA PRO A 80 31.25 12.26 24.95
C PRO A 80 30.03 11.91 25.82
N SER A 81 28.81 11.84 25.27
CA SER A 81 27.61 11.47 26.04
C SER A 81 26.42 11.07 25.15
N ILE A 82 25.42 10.42 25.75
CA ILE A 82 24.10 10.17 25.16
C ILE A 82 23.43 11.47 24.68
N THR A 83 23.68 12.59 25.39
CA THR A 83 23.17 13.90 25.01
C THR A 83 23.78 14.36 23.68
N ALA A 84 25.07 14.16 23.46
CA ALA A 84 25.71 14.49 22.18
C ALA A 84 25.17 13.64 21.02
N HIS A 85 24.89 12.36 21.28
CA HIS A 85 24.30 11.43 20.30
C HIS A 85 22.85 11.77 19.93
N ILE A 86 22.00 12.08 20.93
CA ILE A 86 20.62 12.53 20.70
C ILE A 86 20.63 13.88 19.98
N PHE A 87 21.51 14.80 20.36
CA PHE A 87 21.63 16.11 19.72
C PHE A 87 22.05 15.98 18.24
N GLU A 88 23.04 15.14 17.94
CA GLU A 88 23.45 14.86 16.56
C GLU A 88 22.31 14.24 15.75
N LYS A 89 21.55 13.29 16.32
CA LYS A 89 20.38 12.69 15.66
C LYS A 89 19.29 13.70 15.37
N VAL A 90 18.92 14.50 16.36
CA VAL A 90 17.91 15.57 16.23
C VAL A 90 18.33 16.59 15.17
N GLN A 91 19.61 16.98 15.17
CA GLN A 91 20.17 17.92 14.21
C GLN A 91 20.21 17.34 12.78
N LYS A 92 20.62 16.08 12.61
CA LYS A 92 20.69 15.40 11.30
C LYS A 92 19.33 15.04 10.70
N HIS A 93 18.33 14.73 11.53
CA HIS A 93 16.99 14.28 11.09
C HIS A 93 15.89 15.33 11.22
N ALA A 94 16.26 16.59 11.48
CA ALA A 94 15.34 17.71 11.35
C ALA A 94 14.10 17.63 12.24
N VAL A 95 14.33 17.20 13.46
CA VAL A 95 13.29 17.06 14.47
C VAL A 95 13.15 18.41 15.18
N GLY A 96 11.95 18.99 15.18
CA GLY A 96 11.71 20.29 15.79
C GLY A 96 12.06 20.27 17.28
N LYS A 97 12.90 21.20 17.72
CA LYS A 97 13.24 21.38 19.13
C LYS A 97 12.46 22.55 19.71
N ILE A 98 11.85 22.34 20.88
CA ILE A 98 11.22 23.41 21.66
C ILE A 98 12.27 24.06 22.56
N GLY A 99 12.55 25.34 22.36
CA GLY A 99 13.43 26.13 23.23
C GLY A 99 12.66 27.19 24.02
N THR A 100 13.20 27.67 25.13
CA THR A 100 12.63 28.78 25.93
C THR A 100 13.10 30.13 25.35
N GLY A 101 12.59 30.50 24.17
CA GLY A 101 12.94 31.78 23.54
C GLY A 101 12.33 32.98 24.29
N SER A 102 13.12 34.02 24.55
CA SER A 102 12.75 35.18 25.38
C SER A 102 12.13 36.37 24.64
N SER A 103 11.75 36.27 23.35
CA SER A 103 11.22 37.42 22.61
C SER A 103 9.69 37.57 22.73
N ALA A 104 9.27 38.80 23.04
CA ALA A 104 7.89 39.17 23.33
C ALA A 104 7.12 39.51 22.04
N SER A 105 6.07 38.75 21.74
CA SER A 105 4.89 39.27 21.04
C SER A 105 3.70 38.33 21.29
N THR A 106 2.53 38.91 21.39
CA THR A 106 1.23 38.30 21.69
C THR A 106 0.58 37.74 20.43
N THR A 107 0.52 36.42 20.30
CA THR A 107 -0.38 35.73 19.35
C THR A 107 -0.78 34.35 19.90
N SER A 108 -1.98 33.93 19.47
CA SER A 108 -2.85 32.82 19.91
C SER A 108 -2.22 31.46 20.22
N ASP A 109 -2.94 30.66 21.03
CA ASP A 109 -2.63 29.27 21.38
C ASP A 109 -2.66 28.37 20.13
N VAL A 110 -1.48 28.15 19.54
CA VAL A 110 -1.28 27.20 18.46
C VAL A 110 -0.87 25.86 19.08
N PRO A 111 -1.35 24.69 18.60
CA PRO A 111 -0.90 23.39 19.09
C PRO A 111 0.64 23.24 19.02
N LEU A 112 1.23 22.61 20.04
CA LEU A 112 2.68 22.36 20.12
C LEU A 112 3.25 21.64 18.89
N ILE A 113 2.43 20.77 18.28
CA ILE A 113 2.77 20.01 17.07
C ILE A 113 2.79 20.85 15.79
N SER A 114 2.27 22.08 15.83
CA SER A 114 2.23 22.94 14.64
C SER A 114 3.61 23.49 14.31
N PRO A 115 4.09 23.38 13.05
CA PRO A 115 5.32 24.03 12.61
C PRO A 115 5.31 25.56 12.72
N SER A 116 4.12 26.16 12.84
CA SER A 116 3.94 27.61 13.07
C SER A 116 4.05 28.00 14.55
N HIS A 117 4.20 27.03 15.46
CA HIS A 117 4.36 27.27 16.88
C HIS A 117 5.71 27.95 17.15
N ARG A 118 5.73 29.04 17.93
CA ARG A 118 6.91 29.91 18.03
C ARG A 118 8.15 29.26 18.63
N PHE A 119 7.96 28.23 19.45
CA PHE A 119 9.08 27.47 20.01
C PHE A 119 9.62 26.42 19.04
N TRP A 120 9.00 26.24 17.87
CA TRP A 120 9.48 25.37 16.81
C TRP A 120 10.68 26.01 16.12
N GLN A 121 11.84 25.37 16.25
CA GLN A 121 13.05 25.73 15.51
C GLN A 121 13.27 24.75 14.35
N PRO A 122 13.29 25.21 13.08
CA PRO A 122 13.68 24.36 11.96
C PRO A 122 15.14 23.94 12.11
N SER A 123 15.46 22.69 11.79
CA SER A 123 16.85 22.33 11.50
C SER A 123 17.19 22.68 10.04
N GLU A 124 18.47 22.95 9.78
CA GLU A 124 18.98 23.37 8.45
C GLU A 124 18.87 22.28 7.37
N ARG A 125 18.60 21.03 7.73
CA ARG A 125 18.30 19.94 6.78
C ARG A 125 16.83 19.62 6.83
N ARG A 126 16.18 19.44 5.68
CA ARG A 126 14.84 18.85 5.62
C ARG A 126 14.97 17.33 5.74
N PRO A 127 14.12 16.62 6.50
CA PRO A 127 14.21 15.18 6.57
C PRO A 127 13.76 14.58 5.22
N PRO A 128 14.44 13.53 4.72
CA PRO A 128 14.15 12.93 3.42
C PRO A 128 12.72 12.37 3.32
N PHE A 129 12.05 12.07 4.44
CA PHE A 129 10.64 11.68 4.43
C PHE A 129 9.69 12.87 4.20
N LEU A 130 9.96 14.05 4.78
CA LEU A 130 9.17 15.25 4.49
C LEU A 130 9.42 15.76 3.07
N GLU A 131 10.58 15.46 2.48
CA GLU A 131 10.82 15.69 1.06
C GLU A 131 9.91 14.81 0.18
N LYS A 132 9.76 13.53 0.53
CA LYS A 132 8.82 12.61 -0.13
C LYS A 132 7.35 12.97 0.10
N VAL A 133 6.99 13.40 1.31
CA VAL A 133 5.64 13.88 1.64
C VAL A 133 5.36 15.22 0.95
N LYS A 134 6.34 16.12 0.78
CA LYS A 134 6.15 17.35 -0.03
C LYS A 134 6.03 17.07 -1.52
N THR A 135 6.70 16.06 -2.06
CA THR A 135 6.54 15.68 -3.46
C THR A 135 5.25 14.88 -3.72
N SER A 136 4.73 14.17 -2.71
CA SER A 136 3.47 13.41 -2.80
C SER A 136 2.23 14.20 -2.37
N ILE A 137 2.39 15.20 -1.50
CA ILE A 137 1.39 16.21 -1.09
C ILE A 137 1.83 17.56 -1.69
N GLY A 138 2.27 17.55 -2.95
CA GLY A 138 2.43 18.78 -3.71
C GLY A 138 1.02 19.30 -4.01
N ASP A 139 0.52 20.20 -3.17
CA ASP A 139 -0.76 20.92 -3.28
C ASP A 139 -1.94 20.02 -3.67
N THR A 140 -2.81 19.62 -2.74
CA THR A 140 -4.05 18.89 -3.08
C THR A 140 -4.87 19.59 -4.16
N ASN A 141 -4.71 20.91 -4.30
CA ASN A 141 -5.25 21.71 -5.39
C ASN A 141 -4.69 21.32 -6.76
N VAL A 142 -3.39 21.02 -6.88
CA VAL A 142 -2.74 20.56 -8.10
C VAL A 142 -3.21 19.17 -8.48
N ALA A 143 -3.36 18.23 -7.53
CA ALA A 143 -3.89 16.90 -7.84
C ALA A 143 -5.35 16.97 -8.31
N ALA A 144 -6.19 17.74 -7.60
CA ALA A 144 -7.58 17.96 -8.00
C ALA A 144 -7.68 18.64 -9.37
N GLU A 145 -6.84 19.64 -9.65
CA GLU A 145 -6.76 20.31 -10.94
C GLU A 145 -6.28 19.38 -12.05
N LEU A 146 -5.25 18.57 -11.81
CA LEU A 146 -4.76 17.57 -12.77
C LEU A 146 -5.83 16.54 -13.10
N VAL A 147 -6.58 16.05 -12.10
CA VAL A 147 -7.71 15.14 -12.33
C VAL A 147 -8.81 15.86 -13.09
N ALA A 148 -9.22 17.06 -12.66
CA ALA A 148 -10.25 17.85 -13.35
C ALA A 148 -9.90 18.09 -14.82
N ASN A 149 -8.63 18.41 -15.10
CA ASN A 149 -8.12 18.59 -16.46
C ASN A 149 -8.05 17.28 -17.24
N ALA A 150 -7.65 16.17 -16.61
CA ALA A 150 -7.56 14.85 -17.25
C ALA A 150 -8.95 14.29 -17.62
N VAL A 151 -9.97 14.60 -16.82
CA VAL A 151 -11.35 14.13 -17.05
C VAL A 151 -12.20 15.11 -17.86
N ALA A 152 -11.70 16.32 -18.10
CA ALA A 152 -12.39 17.34 -18.87
C ALA A 152 -12.67 16.84 -20.30
N GLY A 153 -13.96 16.82 -20.68
CA GLY A 153 -14.39 16.39 -22.01
C GLY A 153 -14.45 14.89 -22.24
N LEU A 154 -14.21 14.07 -21.21
CA LEU A 154 -14.47 12.63 -21.28
C LEU A 154 -15.99 12.36 -21.27
N THR A 155 -16.42 11.38 -22.05
CA THR A 155 -17.78 10.82 -21.98
C THR A 155 -17.97 10.01 -20.70
N ASP A 156 -19.21 9.71 -20.31
CA ASP A 156 -19.49 8.89 -19.11
C ASP A 156 -18.79 7.52 -19.13
N VAL A 157 -18.70 6.89 -20.30
CA VAL A 157 -17.99 5.61 -20.47
C VAL A 157 -16.49 5.80 -20.22
N GLN A 158 -15.89 6.85 -20.79
CA GLN A 158 -14.48 7.17 -20.60
C GLN A 158 -14.18 7.58 -19.16
N LEU A 159 -15.09 8.29 -18.49
CA LEU A 159 -15.01 8.63 -17.07
C LEU A 159 -14.98 7.36 -16.22
N ARG A 160 -15.89 6.41 -16.45
CA ARG A 160 -15.90 5.14 -15.72
C ARG A 160 -14.64 4.31 -15.97
N ALA A 161 -14.13 4.27 -17.21
CA ALA A 161 -12.87 3.63 -17.52
C ALA A 161 -11.67 4.28 -16.80
N PHE A 162 -11.63 5.62 -16.78
CA PHE A 162 -10.62 6.39 -16.04
C PHE A 162 -10.69 6.08 -14.54
N TYR A 163 -11.88 6.13 -13.94
CA TYR A 163 -12.06 5.86 -12.51
C TYR A 163 -11.85 4.38 -12.14
N ALA A 164 -11.99 3.44 -13.07
CA ALA A 164 -11.60 2.05 -12.84
C ALA A 164 -10.08 1.92 -12.58
N ILE A 165 -9.25 2.66 -13.33
CA ILE A 165 -7.79 2.71 -13.12
C ILE A 165 -7.44 3.41 -11.82
N VAL A 166 -8.03 4.59 -11.58
CA VAL A 166 -7.79 5.34 -10.33
C VAL A 166 -8.24 4.52 -9.12
N GLY A 167 -9.40 3.88 -9.19
CA GLY A 167 -9.94 3.01 -8.15
C GLY A 167 -9.01 1.85 -7.83
N LEU A 168 -8.50 1.15 -8.86
CA LEU A 168 -7.52 0.09 -8.68
C LEU A 168 -6.27 0.56 -7.92
N LEU A 169 -5.66 1.65 -8.37
CA LEU A 169 -4.42 2.16 -7.79
C LEU A 169 -4.65 2.69 -6.36
N THR A 170 -5.78 3.35 -6.14
CA THR A 170 -6.17 3.89 -4.83
C THR A 170 -6.46 2.76 -3.85
N ALA A 171 -7.19 1.73 -4.27
CA ALA A 171 -7.55 0.59 -3.44
C ALA A 171 -6.31 -0.21 -3.02
N ASP A 172 -5.37 -0.44 -3.94
CA ASP A 172 -4.10 -1.10 -3.62
C ASP A 172 -3.29 -0.29 -2.60
N ALA A 173 -3.11 1.01 -2.83
CA ALA A 173 -2.40 1.89 -1.89
C ALA A 173 -3.10 2.02 -0.53
N ALA A 174 -4.44 2.00 -0.51
CA ALA A 174 -5.26 2.06 0.70
C ALA A 174 -5.13 0.78 1.54
N ALA A 175 -5.15 -0.39 0.90
CA ALA A 175 -5.16 -1.68 1.56
C ALA A 175 -3.76 -2.18 1.92
N GLN A 176 -2.72 -1.79 1.15
CA GLN A 176 -1.33 -2.23 1.33
C GLN A 176 -0.84 -2.21 2.79
N PRO A 177 -1.10 -1.15 3.60
CA PRO A 177 -0.58 -1.09 4.96
C PRO A 177 -1.21 -2.12 5.91
N THR A 178 -2.29 -2.77 5.49
CA THR A 178 -3.01 -3.78 6.28
C THR A 178 -2.94 -5.17 5.65
N HIS A 179 -2.20 -5.32 4.56
CA HIS A 179 -2.07 -6.57 3.82
C HIS A 179 -1.48 -7.70 4.70
N TRP A 180 -1.97 -8.93 4.48
CA TRP A 180 -1.58 -10.16 5.16
C TRP A 180 -1.81 -10.21 6.68
N ASN A 181 -2.84 -9.51 7.16
CA ASN A 181 -3.36 -9.66 8.53
C ASN A 181 -4.38 -10.81 8.63
N TYR A 182 -3.89 -12.05 8.66
CA TYR A 182 -4.76 -13.26 8.65
C TYR A 182 -5.52 -13.50 9.97
N LYS A 183 -5.05 -12.93 11.07
CA LYS A 183 -5.66 -13.11 12.39
C LYS A 183 -6.72 -12.04 12.62
N VAL A 184 -7.87 -12.17 11.94
CA VAL A 184 -8.96 -11.17 11.89
C VAL A 184 -9.31 -10.58 13.27
N THR A 185 -9.49 -11.41 14.31
CA THR A 185 -9.83 -10.92 15.66
C THR A 185 -8.76 -9.99 16.25
N TYR A 186 -7.48 -10.30 16.02
CA TYR A 186 -6.37 -9.47 16.48
C TYR A 186 -6.26 -8.20 15.63
N TYR A 187 -6.43 -8.33 14.32
CA TYR A 187 -6.45 -7.18 13.41
C TYR A 187 -7.55 -6.19 13.78
N HIS A 188 -8.80 -6.65 13.97
CA HIS A 188 -9.92 -5.80 14.39
C HIS A 188 -9.68 -5.14 15.74
N ARG A 189 -9.09 -5.86 16.71
CA ARG A 189 -8.72 -5.27 18.00
C ARG A 189 -7.68 -4.17 17.82
N ASN A 190 -6.61 -4.44 17.07
CA ASN A 190 -5.56 -3.46 16.81
C ASN A 190 -6.11 -2.21 16.11
N LEU A 191 -6.99 -2.38 15.12
CA LEU A 191 -7.64 -1.25 14.46
C LEU A 191 -8.50 -0.43 15.44
N LYS A 192 -9.23 -1.08 16.35
CA LYS A 192 -10.02 -0.39 17.39
C LYS A 192 -9.12 0.37 18.36
N ASP A 193 -8.03 -0.24 18.81
CA ASP A 193 -7.06 0.39 19.71
C ASP A 193 -6.38 1.61 19.08
N LEU A 194 -6.21 1.60 17.76
CA LEU A 194 -5.71 2.72 16.96
C LEU A 194 -6.79 3.76 16.59
N ASN A 195 -8.06 3.51 16.91
CA ASN A 195 -9.21 4.31 16.46
C ASN A 195 -9.30 4.42 14.92
N ARG A 196 -9.03 3.30 14.23
CA ARG A 196 -8.98 3.17 12.76
C ARG A 196 -9.86 2.05 12.23
N PHE A 197 -10.72 1.45 13.07
CA PHE A 197 -11.61 0.35 12.67
C PHE A 197 -12.58 0.73 11.55
N GLU A 198 -13.14 1.94 11.60
CA GLU A 198 -14.07 2.44 10.58
C GLU A 198 -13.35 3.05 9.36
N THR A 199 -12.06 3.32 9.47
CA THR A 199 -11.24 3.99 8.44
C THR A 199 -9.87 3.31 8.33
N PRO A 200 -9.80 2.01 7.94
CA PRO A 200 -8.55 1.26 7.89
C PRO A 200 -7.64 1.62 6.70
N GLU A 201 -8.15 2.36 5.72
CA GLU A 201 -7.42 2.79 4.53
C GLU A 201 -6.21 3.66 4.85
N PHE A 202 -5.09 3.46 4.14
CA PHE A 202 -3.87 4.26 4.33
C PHE A 202 -3.40 4.29 5.80
N LEU A 203 -3.48 3.14 6.49
CA LEU A 203 -3.11 3.03 7.90
C LEU A 203 -1.61 3.25 8.10
N CYS A 204 -1.25 4.34 8.77
CA CYS A 204 0.15 4.74 8.96
C CYS A 204 0.41 5.07 10.45
N PRO A 205 1.40 4.43 11.10
CA PRO A 205 2.35 3.45 10.54
C PRO A 205 1.69 2.15 10.07
N SER A 206 2.29 1.53 9.06
CA SER A 206 1.79 0.29 8.43
C SER A 206 1.70 -0.86 9.44
N GLN A 207 0.64 -1.66 9.36
CA GLN A 207 0.49 -2.94 10.07
C GLN A 207 0.94 -4.15 9.25
N ASN A 208 1.45 -3.93 8.05
CA ASN A 208 1.99 -4.99 7.22
C ASN A 208 3.28 -5.54 7.84
N GLN A 209 3.24 -6.80 8.24
CA GLN A 209 4.37 -7.44 8.91
C GLN A 209 5.41 -8.00 7.94
N TYR A 210 5.15 -8.00 6.63
CA TYR A 210 5.97 -8.70 5.65
C TYR A 210 6.84 -7.76 4.83
N TYR A 211 6.37 -6.56 4.52
CA TYR A 211 7.13 -5.59 3.74
C TYR A 211 6.78 -4.15 4.08
N GLU A 212 7.76 -3.28 3.89
CA GLU A 212 7.64 -1.85 4.19
C GLU A 212 7.85 -1.02 2.92
N VAL A 213 6.78 -0.35 2.50
CA VAL A 213 6.79 0.69 1.47
C VAL A 213 6.18 1.98 2.05
N PRO A 214 6.49 3.17 1.49
CA PRO A 214 5.92 4.41 1.99
C PRO A 214 4.39 4.41 1.95
N CYS A 215 3.77 4.98 2.99
CA CYS A 215 2.33 5.21 3.07
C CYS A 215 1.78 5.83 1.77
N GLY A 216 0.70 5.27 1.23
CA GLY A 216 0.10 5.74 -0.04
C GLY A 216 0.83 5.28 -1.30
N SER A 217 1.90 4.49 -1.19
CA SER A 217 2.51 3.83 -2.36
C SER A 217 1.74 2.57 -2.73
N ASN A 218 1.77 2.23 -4.01
CA ASN A 218 1.28 0.94 -4.48
C ASN A 218 2.14 -0.23 -4.00
N SER A 219 1.52 -1.40 -3.95
CA SER A 219 2.21 -2.67 -3.83
C SER A 219 2.54 -3.24 -5.22
N CYS A 220 3.02 -4.49 -5.25
CA CYS A 220 3.25 -5.21 -6.51
C CYS A 220 1.97 -5.39 -7.34
N PHE A 221 0.77 -5.29 -6.75
CA PHE A 221 -0.47 -5.28 -7.52
C PHE A 221 -0.58 -4.00 -8.36
N GLY A 222 -0.55 -2.81 -7.74
CA GLY A 222 -0.66 -1.54 -8.46
C GLY A 222 0.49 -1.30 -9.43
N ASP A 223 1.73 -1.67 -9.05
CA ASP A 223 2.89 -1.54 -9.94
C ASP A 223 2.72 -2.37 -11.23
N GLN A 224 2.17 -3.59 -11.13
CA GLN A 224 1.92 -4.42 -12.32
C GLN A 224 0.85 -3.79 -13.22
N ALA A 225 -0.21 -3.23 -12.63
CA ALA A 225 -1.24 -2.54 -13.39
C ALA A 225 -0.67 -1.32 -14.13
N PHE A 226 0.21 -0.55 -13.49
CA PHE A 226 0.90 0.57 -14.10
C PHE A 226 1.76 0.16 -15.29
N VAL A 227 2.56 -0.91 -15.14
CA VAL A 227 3.39 -1.45 -16.24
C VAL A 227 2.55 -1.87 -17.45
N ILE A 228 1.40 -2.50 -17.21
CA ILE A 228 0.46 -2.88 -18.28
C ILE A 228 -0.10 -1.62 -18.95
N LEU A 229 -0.58 -0.67 -18.16
CA LEU A 229 -1.15 0.58 -18.66
C LEU A 229 -0.14 1.38 -19.50
N GLU A 230 1.09 1.56 -19.02
CA GLU A 230 2.14 2.29 -19.73
C GLU A 230 2.52 1.61 -21.05
N SER A 231 2.65 0.28 -21.05
CA SER A 231 2.93 -0.49 -22.26
C SER A 231 1.82 -0.34 -23.30
N MET A 232 0.55 -0.50 -22.88
CA MET A 232 -0.60 -0.37 -23.77
C MET A 232 -0.77 1.07 -24.28
N ALA A 233 -0.59 2.08 -23.42
CA ALA A 233 -0.67 3.48 -23.80
C ALA A 233 0.43 3.86 -24.81
N ARG A 234 1.66 3.40 -24.58
CA ARG A 234 2.79 3.64 -25.48
C ARG A 234 2.63 2.92 -26.82
N CYS A 235 2.15 1.68 -26.82
CA CYS A 235 2.00 0.87 -28.03
C CYS A 235 0.68 1.12 -28.77
N GLY A 236 -0.31 1.78 -28.14
CA GLY A 236 -1.67 1.97 -28.65
C GLY A 236 -2.52 0.70 -28.71
N LYS A 237 -1.98 -0.42 -28.23
CA LYS A 237 -2.58 -1.77 -28.22
C LYS A 237 -1.76 -2.68 -27.29
N LEU A 238 -2.29 -3.87 -27.01
CA LEU A 238 -1.53 -4.92 -26.36
C LEU A 238 -0.41 -5.44 -27.28
N GLU A 239 0.84 -5.15 -26.91
CA GLU A 239 2.04 -5.72 -27.54
C GLU A 239 2.74 -6.64 -26.54
N VAL A 240 2.57 -7.96 -26.72
CA VAL A 240 3.03 -8.98 -25.77
C VAL A 240 4.54 -8.91 -25.52
N ASP A 241 5.34 -8.73 -26.57
CA ASP A 241 6.80 -8.67 -26.45
C ASP A 241 7.27 -7.41 -25.71
N ASP A 242 6.62 -6.26 -25.95
CA ASP A 242 6.89 -5.05 -25.16
C ASP A 242 6.51 -5.29 -23.70
N LEU A 243 5.32 -5.82 -23.45
CA LEU A 243 4.83 -6.00 -22.08
C LEU A 243 5.68 -7.00 -21.29
N VAL A 244 6.17 -8.08 -21.91
CA VAL A 244 7.14 -8.99 -21.30
C VAL A 244 8.42 -8.24 -20.95
N LYS A 245 8.96 -7.45 -21.89
CA LYS A 245 10.16 -6.64 -21.66
C LYS A 245 9.96 -5.64 -20.52
N GLN A 246 8.82 -4.95 -20.46
CA GLN A 246 8.54 -3.97 -19.42
C GLN A 246 8.41 -4.62 -18.04
N HIS A 247 7.77 -5.80 -17.94
CA HIS A 247 7.74 -6.52 -16.67
C HIS A 247 9.15 -6.94 -16.22
N VAL A 248 10.01 -7.38 -17.13
CA VAL A 248 11.41 -7.69 -16.79
C VAL A 248 12.16 -6.44 -16.34
N LEU A 249 11.96 -5.29 -16.97
CA LEU A 249 12.57 -4.02 -16.57
C LEU A 249 12.06 -3.54 -15.21
N ALA A 250 10.75 -3.60 -14.97
CA ALA A 250 10.12 -3.09 -13.75
C ALA A 250 10.39 -3.98 -12.54
N PHE A 251 10.45 -5.31 -12.71
CA PHE A 251 10.48 -6.27 -11.60
C PHE A 251 11.72 -7.16 -11.56
N GLY A 252 12.58 -7.11 -12.58
CA GLY A 252 13.79 -7.92 -12.69
C GLY A 252 14.88 -7.55 -11.66
N PRO A 253 15.88 -8.42 -11.48
CA PRO A 253 16.86 -8.28 -10.40
C PRO A 253 17.81 -7.08 -10.54
N ASN A 254 18.00 -6.56 -11.75
CA ASN A 254 19.06 -5.57 -12.05
C ASN A 254 18.55 -4.12 -12.14
N THR A 255 17.24 -3.92 -12.14
CA THR A 255 16.60 -2.63 -12.47
C THR A 255 15.46 -2.26 -11.54
N SER A 256 15.06 -3.16 -10.63
CA SER A 256 13.88 -2.97 -9.80
C SER A 256 14.19 -2.64 -8.35
N ASN A 257 13.25 -1.93 -7.73
CA ASN A 257 13.22 -1.73 -6.27
C ASN A 257 12.85 -3.01 -5.50
N TYR A 258 12.57 -4.12 -6.19
CA TYR A 258 12.14 -5.40 -5.63
C TYR A 258 13.29 -6.33 -5.21
N GLY A 259 14.53 -5.86 -5.33
CA GLY A 259 15.73 -6.62 -4.95
C GLY A 259 16.01 -7.83 -5.85
N PRO A 260 16.95 -8.72 -5.47
CA PRO A 260 17.32 -9.87 -6.29
C PRO A 260 16.16 -10.88 -6.48
N LEU A 261 16.25 -11.74 -7.50
CA LEU A 261 15.27 -12.83 -7.68
C LEU A 261 15.34 -13.82 -6.51
N GLY A 262 14.19 -14.22 -6.00
CA GLY A 262 14.09 -15.06 -4.80
C GLY A 262 14.34 -14.35 -3.47
N ASN A 263 14.49 -13.01 -3.45
CA ASN A 263 14.71 -12.25 -2.20
C ASN A 263 13.47 -12.23 -1.28
N THR A 264 12.31 -12.66 -1.76
CA THR A 264 11.10 -12.88 -0.95
C THR A 264 11.06 -14.26 -0.29
N ASN A 265 12.08 -15.10 -0.47
CA ASN A 265 12.30 -16.31 0.32
C ASN A 265 12.89 -15.92 1.67
N VAL A 266 12.05 -15.36 2.54
CA VAL A 266 12.35 -15.04 3.93
C VAL A 266 12.86 -16.31 4.62
N GLN A 267 14.11 -16.29 5.08
CA GLN A 267 14.74 -17.47 5.68
C GLN A 267 14.38 -17.64 7.16
N SER A 268 13.96 -16.57 7.83
CA SER A 268 13.46 -16.61 9.20
C SER A 268 12.44 -15.50 9.48
N ALA A 269 11.53 -15.72 10.44
CA ALA A 269 10.53 -14.71 10.84
C ALA A 269 11.15 -13.40 11.37
N GLY A 270 12.45 -13.41 11.74
CA GLY A 270 13.17 -12.21 12.19
C GLY A 270 13.61 -11.26 11.07
N ASP A 271 13.51 -11.67 9.81
CA ASP A 271 13.89 -10.87 8.64
C ASP A 271 12.73 -10.01 8.10
N LEU A 272 11.59 -10.02 8.81
CA LEU A 272 10.36 -9.35 8.45
C LEU A 272 10.07 -8.13 9.37
N PRO A 273 9.47 -7.05 8.85
CA PRO A 273 9.17 -6.80 7.43
C PRO A 273 10.45 -6.53 6.61
N ILE A 274 10.47 -6.98 5.35
CA ILE A 274 11.54 -6.61 4.42
C ILE A 274 11.46 -5.11 4.13
N ARG A 275 12.62 -4.47 3.91
CA ARG A 275 12.68 -3.08 3.47
C ARG A 275 12.48 -3.00 1.97
N GLY A 276 11.36 -2.41 1.55
CA GLY A 276 10.98 -2.30 0.14
C GLY A 276 9.79 -3.17 -0.22
N PRO A 277 9.37 -3.16 -1.50
CA PRO A 277 8.16 -3.86 -1.95
C PRO A 277 8.35 -5.37 -2.02
N TRP A 278 7.25 -6.10 -1.85
CA TRP A 278 7.22 -7.55 -1.96
C TRP A 278 6.92 -8.03 -3.38
N ARG A 279 7.83 -8.81 -3.99
CA ARG A 279 7.60 -9.44 -5.29
C ARG A 279 6.73 -10.69 -5.17
N HIS A 280 5.62 -10.76 -5.90
CA HIS A 280 4.74 -11.93 -5.89
C HIS A 280 5.43 -13.18 -6.44
N GLY A 281 5.03 -14.34 -5.94
CA GLY A 281 5.57 -15.64 -6.37
C GLY A 281 5.29 -15.95 -7.84
N SER A 282 4.13 -15.52 -8.36
CA SER A 282 3.77 -15.61 -9.77
C SER A 282 4.79 -14.88 -10.66
N LEU A 283 5.18 -13.68 -10.22
CA LEU A 283 6.11 -12.79 -10.92
C LEU A 283 7.57 -13.27 -10.79
N ASP A 284 7.99 -13.79 -9.62
CA ASP A 284 9.32 -14.39 -9.46
C ASP A 284 9.51 -15.58 -10.41
N LYS A 285 8.50 -16.48 -10.51
CA LYS A 285 8.50 -17.61 -11.44
C LYS A 285 8.52 -17.14 -12.91
N PHE A 286 7.72 -16.14 -13.26
CA PHE A 286 7.74 -15.52 -14.60
C PHE A 286 9.14 -14.98 -14.95
N LEU A 287 9.76 -14.22 -14.05
CA LEU A 287 11.08 -13.64 -14.30
C LEU A 287 12.13 -14.73 -14.49
N ARG A 288 12.10 -15.82 -13.70
CA ARG A 288 12.98 -16.99 -13.92
C ARG A 288 12.73 -17.65 -15.27
N ASN A 289 11.46 -17.86 -15.64
CA ASN A 289 11.09 -18.45 -16.92
C ASN A 289 11.65 -17.64 -18.10
N VAL A 290 11.54 -16.31 -18.07
CA VAL A 290 12.02 -15.44 -19.15
C VAL A 290 13.54 -15.28 -19.12
N THR A 291 14.10 -14.92 -17.97
CA THR A 291 15.50 -14.46 -17.88
C THR A 291 16.52 -15.59 -17.73
N ILE A 292 16.12 -16.72 -17.13
CA ILE A 292 17.01 -17.86 -16.89
C ILE A 292 16.72 -19.00 -17.88
N LEU A 293 15.43 -19.31 -18.08
CA LEU A 293 15.03 -20.45 -18.92
C LEU A 293 14.75 -20.08 -20.38
N GLY A 294 14.77 -18.79 -20.74
CA GLY A 294 14.52 -18.32 -22.10
C GLY A 294 13.12 -18.62 -22.64
N LYS A 295 12.14 -18.88 -21.76
CA LYS A 295 10.76 -19.15 -22.16
C LYS A 295 10.09 -17.88 -22.68
N LYS A 296 9.29 -18.05 -23.73
CA LYS A 296 8.51 -16.99 -24.37
C LYS A 296 7.03 -17.19 -24.12
N PHE A 297 6.24 -16.15 -24.40
CA PHE A 297 4.79 -16.24 -24.37
C PHE A 297 4.29 -17.42 -25.23
N PRO A 298 3.27 -18.18 -24.77
CA PRO A 298 2.56 -18.06 -23.48
C PRO A 298 3.20 -18.85 -22.33
N THR A 299 4.31 -19.55 -22.56
CA THR A 299 4.93 -20.45 -21.57
C THR A 299 5.83 -19.74 -20.55
N CYS A 300 6.01 -18.42 -20.69
CA CYS A 300 6.73 -17.60 -19.73
C CYS A 300 5.96 -17.41 -18.41
N GLY A 301 4.63 -17.40 -18.44
CA GLY A 301 3.81 -17.24 -17.24
C GLY A 301 3.95 -18.42 -16.28
N SER A 302 3.78 -18.14 -14.98
CA SER A 302 3.75 -19.15 -13.93
C SER A 302 2.43 -19.93 -13.95
N ASN A 303 2.45 -21.23 -13.64
CA ASN A 303 1.21 -21.98 -13.40
C ASN A 303 0.74 -21.75 -11.96
N ASP A 304 0.29 -20.53 -11.69
CA ASP A 304 -0.07 -20.05 -10.36
C ASP A 304 -1.56 -19.64 -10.31
N GLY A 305 -2.26 -20.13 -9.29
CA GLY A 305 -3.71 -19.97 -9.11
C GLY A 305 -4.12 -18.77 -8.26
N SER A 306 -3.20 -17.86 -7.94
CA SER A 306 -3.50 -16.71 -7.07
C SER A 306 -4.27 -15.61 -7.81
N SER A 307 -4.90 -14.74 -7.03
CA SER A 307 -5.80 -13.66 -7.45
C SER A 307 -5.13 -12.45 -8.10
N ASP A 308 -3.82 -12.50 -8.38
CA ASP A 308 -3.10 -11.41 -9.06
C ASP A 308 -3.69 -11.07 -10.43
N CYS A 309 -4.48 -11.95 -11.03
CA CYS A 309 -5.03 -11.76 -12.36
C CYS A 309 -6.07 -10.63 -12.45
N PHE A 310 -6.81 -10.35 -11.37
CA PHE A 310 -7.86 -9.34 -11.39
C PHE A 310 -7.33 -7.95 -11.69
N ILE A 311 -6.21 -7.57 -11.04
CA ILE A 311 -5.61 -6.24 -11.24
C ILE A 311 -5.05 -6.06 -12.65
N ARG A 312 -4.71 -7.17 -13.33
CA ARG A 312 -4.14 -7.14 -14.68
C ARG A 312 -5.21 -6.99 -15.76
N ALA A 313 -6.45 -7.37 -15.45
CA ALA A 313 -7.58 -7.21 -16.36
C ALA A 313 -7.99 -5.74 -16.50
N VAL A 314 -7.92 -4.95 -15.42
CA VAL A 314 -8.46 -3.58 -15.38
C VAL A 314 -7.91 -2.67 -16.50
N PRO A 315 -6.58 -2.58 -16.76
CA PRO A 315 -6.07 -1.74 -17.86
C PRO A 315 -6.57 -2.18 -19.23
N VAL A 316 -6.75 -3.48 -19.43
CA VAL A 316 -7.28 -4.02 -20.69
C VAL A 316 -8.73 -3.62 -20.87
N VAL A 317 -9.57 -3.81 -19.84
CA VAL A 317 -10.99 -3.46 -19.91
C VAL A 317 -11.19 -1.97 -20.08
N ALA A 318 -10.41 -1.14 -19.38
CA ALA A 318 -10.47 0.31 -19.51
C ALA A 318 -10.21 0.79 -20.96
N LEU A 319 -9.34 0.11 -21.70
CA LEU A 319 -9.02 0.45 -23.09
C LEU A 319 -9.91 -0.27 -24.13
N HIS A 320 -10.39 -1.48 -23.81
CA HIS A 320 -11.03 -2.39 -24.76
C HIS A 320 -12.49 -2.75 -24.48
N ALA A 321 -13.13 -2.20 -23.44
CA ALA A 321 -14.55 -2.43 -23.19
C ALA A 321 -15.41 -2.19 -24.44
N GLY A 322 -16.29 -3.14 -24.74
CA GLY A 322 -17.19 -3.12 -25.90
C GLY A 322 -16.57 -3.68 -27.18
N ARG A 323 -15.31 -4.11 -27.16
CA ARG A 323 -14.65 -4.75 -28.31
C ARG A 323 -14.75 -6.27 -28.22
N GLU A 324 -14.97 -6.91 -29.35
CA GLU A 324 -15.08 -8.38 -29.44
C GLU A 324 -13.82 -9.11 -28.96
N ASP A 325 -12.64 -8.48 -29.11
CA ASP A 325 -11.34 -9.05 -28.74
C ASP A 325 -10.94 -8.81 -27.27
N MET A 326 -11.76 -8.13 -26.47
CA MET A 326 -11.41 -7.72 -25.10
C MET A 326 -10.99 -8.90 -24.21
N LEU A 327 -11.77 -9.99 -24.21
CA LEU A 327 -11.49 -11.16 -23.37
C LEU A 327 -10.25 -11.94 -23.84
N GLU A 328 -9.97 -11.94 -25.15
CA GLU A 328 -8.73 -12.52 -25.69
C GLU A 328 -7.51 -11.74 -25.19
N GLN A 329 -7.62 -10.41 -25.17
CA GLN A 329 -6.57 -9.54 -24.64
C GLN A 329 -6.39 -9.68 -23.13
N VAL A 330 -7.47 -9.79 -22.35
CA VAL A 330 -7.42 -10.07 -20.91
C VAL A 330 -6.69 -11.40 -20.67
N ALA A 331 -7.09 -12.46 -21.40
CA ALA A 331 -6.44 -13.75 -21.30
C ALA A 331 -4.95 -13.68 -21.65
N ALA A 332 -4.58 -12.94 -22.70
CA ALA A 332 -3.18 -12.75 -23.08
C ALA A 332 -2.37 -12.02 -22.00
N VAL A 333 -2.85 -10.89 -21.47
CA VAL A 333 -2.17 -10.12 -20.43
C VAL A 333 -1.96 -10.94 -19.17
N VAL A 334 -2.98 -11.69 -18.72
CA VAL A 334 -2.85 -12.56 -17.54
C VAL A 334 -1.83 -13.66 -17.78
N ARG A 335 -1.84 -14.30 -18.95
CA ARG A 335 -0.91 -15.40 -19.30
C ARG A 335 0.55 -15.01 -19.38
N ILE A 336 0.87 -13.72 -19.56
CA ILE A 336 2.26 -13.26 -19.56
C ILE A 336 2.96 -13.65 -18.26
N THR A 337 2.33 -13.41 -17.10
CA THR A 337 2.93 -13.68 -15.78
C THR A 337 2.26 -14.85 -15.04
N GLN A 338 1.00 -15.18 -15.36
CA GLN A 338 0.24 -16.31 -14.81
C GLN A 338 -0.45 -17.12 -15.92
N ASN A 339 0.22 -18.17 -16.40
CA ASN A 339 -0.32 -19.10 -17.39
C ASN A 339 -1.06 -20.26 -16.72
N ASN A 340 -2.18 -19.96 -16.06
CA ASN A 340 -3.08 -20.92 -15.42
C ASN A 340 -4.51 -20.75 -15.99
N ALA A 341 -5.19 -21.87 -16.30
CA ALA A 341 -6.49 -21.83 -16.95
C ALA A 341 -7.60 -21.25 -16.05
N LEU A 342 -7.63 -21.64 -14.77
CA LEU A 342 -8.61 -21.17 -13.80
C LEU A 342 -8.44 -19.67 -13.53
N THR A 343 -7.20 -19.23 -13.31
CA THR A 343 -6.84 -17.82 -13.13
C THR A 343 -7.28 -16.94 -14.30
N VAL A 344 -7.09 -17.42 -15.53
CA VAL A 344 -7.53 -16.71 -16.74
C VAL A 344 -9.06 -16.66 -16.83
N ALA A 345 -9.75 -17.74 -16.50
CA ALA A 345 -11.21 -17.77 -16.51
C ALA A 345 -11.80 -16.76 -15.51
N TYR A 346 -11.30 -16.72 -14.28
CA TYR A 346 -11.72 -15.71 -13.29
C TYR A 346 -11.41 -14.27 -13.73
N ALA A 347 -10.25 -14.03 -14.36
CA ALA A 347 -9.94 -12.71 -14.89
C ALA A 347 -10.90 -12.29 -16.00
N CYS A 348 -11.27 -13.21 -16.90
CA CYS A 348 -12.26 -12.97 -17.93
C CYS A 348 -13.66 -12.70 -17.34
N ALA A 349 -14.06 -13.43 -16.29
CA ALA A 349 -15.33 -13.17 -15.60
C ALA A 349 -15.32 -11.77 -14.93
N ALA A 350 -14.27 -11.43 -14.19
CA ALA A 350 -14.10 -10.09 -13.62
C ALA A 350 -14.09 -8.99 -14.69
N ALA A 351 -13.49 -9.26 -15.85
CA ALA A 351 -13.49 -8.33 -16.98
C ALA A 351 -14.89 -8.07 -17.53
N ARG A 352 -15.75 -9.11 -17.64
CA ARG A 352 -17.16 -8.94 -18.04
C ARG A 352 -17.94 -8.09 -17.04
N ILE A 353 -17.71 -8.29 -15.74
CA ILE A 353 -18.34 -7.48 -14.67
C ILE A 353 -17.92 -6.02 -14.83
N LEU A 354 -16.61 -5.75 -14.93
CA LEU A 354 -16.10 -4.39 -15.08
C LEU A 354 -16.55 -3.73 -16.38
N GLU A 355 -16.62 -4.48 -17.47
CA GLU A 355 -17.15 -4.00 -18.76
C GLU A 355 -18.60 -3.54 -18.65
N GLN A 356 -19.46 -4.27 -17.91
CA GLN A 356 -20.84 -3.87 -17.68
C GLN A 356 -20.94 -2.52 -16.95
N ILE A 357 -20.09 -2.34 -15.94
CA ILE A 357 -20.01 -1.08 -15.19
C ILE A 357 -19.55 0.05 -16.13
N ILE A 358 -18.48 -0.17 -16.90
CA ILE A 358 -17.92 0.86 -17.78
C ILE A 358 -18.88 1.24 -18.90
N LEU A 359 -19.47 0.28 -19.61
CA LEU A 359 -20.33 0.56 -20.76
C LEU A 359 -21.70 1.09 -20.35
N PHE A 360 -22.33 0.46 -19.36
CA PHE A 360 -23.75 0.69 -19.06
C PHE A 360 -23.99 1.43 -17.75
N GLY A 361 -22.96 1.66 -16.93
CA GLY A 361 -23.13 2.24 -15.60
C GLY A 361 -23.88 1.32 -14.65
N SER A 362 -23.87 0.01 -14.91
CA SER A 362 -24.48 -1.00 -14.05
C SER A 362 -23.94 -0.91 -12.62
N THR A 363 -24.80 -1.15 -11.64
CA THR A 363 -24.36 -1.39 -10.26
C THR A 363 -23.57 -2.70 -10.15
N GLY A 364 -22.79 -2.88 -9.08
CA GLY A 364 -22.01 -4.11 -8.85
C GLY A 364 -22.89 -5.37 -8.94
N ASN A 365 -24.02 -5.39 -8.25
CA ASN A 365 -24.94 -6.55 -8.27
C ASN A 365 -25.51 -6.82 -9.67
N GLN A 366 -25.91 -5.78 -10.40
CA GLN A 366 -26.40 -5.93 -11.78
C GLN A 366 -25.31 -6.49 -12.71
N ALA A 367 -24.06 -6.03 -12.56
CA ALA A 367 -22.93 -6.48 -13.36
C ALA A 367 -22.56 -7.94 -13.05
N VAL A 368 -22.56 -8.34 -11.76
CA VAL A 368 -22.36 -9.73 -11.32
C VAL A 368 -23.43 -10.64 -11.91
N LYS A 369 -24.70 -10.27 -11.74
CA LYS A 369 -25.84 -11.01 -12.30
C LYS A 369 -25.74 -11.20 -13.81
N HIS A 370 -25.48 -10.11 -14.53
CA HIS A 370 -25.31 -10.18 -15.99
C HIS A 370 -24.17 -11.13 -16.39
N CYS A 371 -23.06 -11.11 -15.66
CA CYS A 371 -21.95 -12.04 -15.92
C CYS A 371 -22.34 -13.49 -15.65
N ALA A 372 -23.04 -13.76 -14.54
CA ALA A 372 -23.53 -15.10 -14.21
C ALA A 372 -24.46 -15.64 -15.31
N ASP A 373 -25.46 -14.87 -15.71
CA ASP A 373 -26.41 -15.22 -16.77
C ASP A 373 -25.70 -15.51 -18.11
N ALA A 374 -24.71 -14.70 -18.47
CA ALA A 374 -23.92 -14.87 -19.69
C ALA A 374 -23.08 -16.16 -19.68
N LEU A 375 -22.47 -16.51 -18.55
CA LEU A 375 -21.66 -17.72 -18.43
C LEU A 375 -22.54 -18.99 -18.45
N LEU A 376 -23.68 -18.97 -17.75
CA LEU A 376 -24.60 -20.10 -17.70
C LEU A 376 -25.32 -20.34 -19.04
N SER A 377 -25.71 -19.27 -19.74
CA SER A 377 -26.33 -19.37 -21.07
C SER A 377 -25.37 -19.87 -22.15
N THR A 378 -24.09 -19.48 -22.10
CA THR A 378 -23.05 -19.97 -23.01
C THR A 378 -22.84 -21.48 -22.86
N SER A 379 -22.87 -21.97 -21.62
CA SER A 379 -22.73 -23.40 -21.31
C SER A 379 -23.89 -24.26 -21.81
N ALA A 380 -25.11 -23.71 -21.85
CA ALA A 380 -26.30 -24.40 -22.37
C ALA A 380 -26.31 -24.55 -23.91
N GLY A 381 -25.63 -23.65 -24.64
CA GLY A 381 -25.64 -23.60 -26.11
C GLY A 381 -24.53 -24.35 -26.84
N GLN A 382 -23.44 -24.75 -26.17
CA GLN A 382 -22.28 -25.38 -26.82
C GLN A 382 -22.48 -26.88 -27.07
N SER A 383 -22.72 -27.26 -28.33
CA SER A 383 -22.68 -28.63 -28.82
C SER A 383 -21.28 -29.26 -28.69
N ARG A 384 -21.24 -30.58 -28.41
CA ARG A 384 -20.15 -31.40 -27.85
C ARG A 384 -18.89 -31.60 -28.72
N THR A 385 -18.41 -30.63 -29.50
CA THR A 385 -17.45 -30.91 -30.59
C THR A 385 -15.94 -30.80 -30.26
N SER A 386 -15.51 -30.41 -29.05
CA SER A 386 -14.08 -30.62 -28.66
C SER A 386 -13.86 -30.74 -27.15
N GLN A 387 -12.82 -31.49 -26.75
CA GLN A 387 -12.46 -31.70 -25.34
C GLN A 387 -11.98 -30.41 -24.64
N ARG A 388 -11.37 -29.49 -25.39
CA ARG A 388 -10.92 -28.17 -24.89
C ARG A 388 -12.10 -27.21 -24.69
N ALA A 389 -13.10 -27.26 -25.58
CA ALA A 389 -14.36 -26.54 -25.40
C ALA A 389 -15.12 -27.06 -24.17
N ARG A 390 -15.15 -28.39 -23.95
CA ARG A 390 -15.79 -28.99 -22.75
C ARG A 390 -15.13 -28.57 -21.43
N ALA A 391 -13.79 -28.44 -21.42
CA ALA A 391 -13.07 -27.97 -20.24
C ALA A 391 -13.32 -26.48 -19.95
N SER A 392 -13.38 -25.65 -21.00
CA SER A 392 -13.75 -24.23 -20.87
C SER A 392 -15.20 -24.06 -20.41
N SER A 393 -16.15 -24.81 -21.01
CA SER A 393 -17.56 -24.75 -20.64
C SER A 393 -17.82 -25.23 -19.22
N GLY A 394 -17.03 -26.18 -18.71
CA GLY A 394 -17.10 -26.62 -17.32
C GLY A 394 -16.70 -25.52 -16.33
N LEU A 395 -15.60 -24.81 -16.61
CA LEU A 395 -15.15 -23.68 -15.79
C LEU A 395 -16.11 -22.49 -15.86
N ASP A 396 -16.64 -22.18 -17.04
CA ASP A 396 -17.60 -21.09 -17.20
C ASP A 396 -18.89 -21.36 -16.41
N SER A 397 -19.40 -22.60 -16.43
CA SER A 397 -20.55 -23.00 -15.62
C SER A 397 -20.26 -22.91 -14.12
N GLU A 398 -19.10 -23.41 -13.67
CA GLU A 398 -18.69 -23.38 -12.25
C GLU A 398 -18.57 -21.93 -11.75
N ILE A 399 -17.92 -21.05 -12.52
CA ILE A 399 -17.81 -19.63 -12.17
C ILE A 399 -19.19 -18.96 -12.20
N GLY A 400 -20.03 -19.29 -13.19
CA GLY A 400 -21.40 -18.80 -13.26
C GLY A 400 -22.21 -19.13 -12.01
N GLU A 401 -22.16 -20.38 -11.54
CA GLU A 401 -22.82 -20.83 -10.31
C GLU A 401 -22.29 -20.09 -9.07
N GLN A 402 -20.97 -19.91 -8.95
CA GLN A 402 -20.38 -19.13 -7.85
C GLN A 402 -20.80 -17.65 -7.88
N LEU A 403 -20.97 -17.06 -9.06
CA LEU A 403 -21.45 -15.68 -9.18
C LEU A 403 -22.93 -15.55 -8.82
N VAL A 404 -23.75 -16.58 -9.06
CA VAL A 404 -25.14 -16.61 -8.56
C VAL A 404 -25.14 -16.64 -7.04
N GLU A 405 -24.33 -17.51 -6.42
CA GLU A 405 -24.19 -17.57 -4.96
C GLU A 405 -23.73 -16.21 -4.39
N LEU A 406 -22.75 -15.57 -5.04
CA LEU A 406 -22.29 -14.23 -4.65
C LEU A 406 -23.39 -13.17 -4.79
N GLU A 407 -24.20 -13.21 -5.85
CA GLU A 407 -25.31 -12.26 -6.03
C GLU A 407 -26.37 -12.39 -4.95
N GLU A 408 -26.75 -13.63 -4.61
CA GLU A 408 -27.68 -13.90 -3.51
C GLU A 408 -27.14 -13.33 -2.20
N GLN A 409 -25.86 -13.59 -1.91
CA GLN A 409 -25.20 -13.08 -0.70
C GLN A 409 -25.10 -11.55 -0.66
N LEU A 410 -24.90 -10.89 -1.80
CA LEU A 410 -24.84 -9.42 -1.91
C LEU A 410 -26.22 -8.77 -1.89
N SER A 411 -27.29 -9.51 -2.18
CA SER A 411 -28.66 -8.98 -2.20
C SER A 411 -29.23 -8.70 -0.80
N ASP A 412 -28.73 -9.41 0.21
CA ASP A 412 -29.19 -9.33 1.60
C ASP A 412 -28.38 -8.38 2.49
N MET A 413 -27.39 -7.67 1.93
CA MET A 413 -26.44 -6.88 2.72
C MET A 413 -26.16 -5.50 2.12
N PRO A 414 -26.29 -4.39 2.89
CA PRO A 414 -25.77 -3.09 2.47
C PRO A 414 -24.30 -3.22 2.08
N TYR A 415 -23.86 -2.61 0.97
CA TYR A 415 -22.50 -2.79 0.41
C TYR A 415 -21.37 -2.68 1.46
N LEU A 416 -21.45 -1.69 2.36
CA LEU A 416 -20.47 -1.52 3.44
C LEU A 416 -20.53 -2.63 4.50
N ASP A 417 -21.72 -3.17 4.76
CA ASP A 417 -21.89 -4.32 5.65
C ASP A 417 -21.40 -5.61 4.99
N GLY A 418 -21.54 -5.74 3.66
CA GLY A 418 -20.91 -6.79 2.84
C GLY A 418 -19.39 -6.78 3.03
N VAL A 419 -18.75 -5.65 2.77
CA VAL A 419 -17.30 -5.49 2.97
C VAL A 419 -16.88 -5.81 4.40
N ARG A 420 -17.69 -5.49 5.42
CA ARG A 420 -17.45 -5.81 6.83
C ARG A 420 -17.64 -7.29 7.18
N ALA A 421 -18.61 -7.97 6.55
CA ALA A 421 -18.88 -9.39 6.78
C ALA A 421 -17.80 -10.28 6.13
N TYR A 422 -17.36 -9.94 4.92
CA TYR A 422 -16.35 -10.70 4.19
C TYR A 422 -14.91 -10.42 4.63
N SER A 423 -14.65 -9.29 5.28
CA SER A 423 -13.34 -9.06 5.95
C SER A 423 -13.13 -9.92 7.22
N GLY A 424 -14.13 -10.71 7.65
CA GLY A 424 -14.01 -11.65 8.76
C GLY A 424 -14.55 -13.07 8.55
N GLY A 425 -14.90 -13.46 7.32
CA GLY A 425 -15.52 -14.75 6.98
C GLY A 425 -14.64 -15.69 6.13
N GLN A 426 -15.24 -16.79 5.63
CA GLN A 426 -14.58 -17.86 4.84
C GLN A 426 -13.84 -17.38 3.58
N TYR A 427 -14.11 -16.17 3.11
CA TYR A 427 -13.42 -15.55 1.98
C TYR A 427 -12.42 -14.56 2.55
N ASN A 428 -11.15 -14.95 2.62
CA ASN A 428 -10.08 -14.01 2.94
C ASN A 428 -10.17 -12.83 1.99
N ALA A 429 -10.32 -11.63 2.55
CA ALA A 429 -10.40 -10.34 1.86
C ALA A 429 -9.41 -10.23 0.69
N VAL A 430 -9.90 -10.60 -0.48
CA VAL A 430 -9.38 -10.27 -1.79
C VAL A 430 -10.66 -10.10 -2.60
N THR A 431 -10.80 -9.00 -3.34
CA THR A 431 -11.99 -8.65 -4.16
C THR A 431 -13.21 -8.10 -3.43
N VAL A 432 -13.08 -6.90 -2.85
CA VAL A 432 -14.10 -5.86 -3.08
C VAL A 432 -13.38 -4.50 -3.11
N SER A 433 -13.02 -4.06 -4.32
CA SER A 433 -12.72 -2.66 -4.63
C SER A 433 -13.68 -2.21 -5.71
#